data_AF-A0A351HE58-F1
#
_entry.id   AF-A0A351HE58-F1
#
_cell.length_a   1.000
_cell.length_b   1.000
_cell.length_c   1.000
_cell.angle_alpha   90.00
_cell.angle_beta   90.00
_cell.angle_gamma   90.00
#
_symmetry.space_group_name_H-M   'P 1'
#
loop_
_entity.id
_entity.type
_entity.pdbx_description
1 polymer ?
#
loop_
_entity_poly.entity_id
_entity_poly.type
_entity_poly.pdbx_seq_one_letter_code
_entity_poly.pdbx_strand_id
1 'polypeptide(L)'
;RPSFFPFTEPSFEMDFFSPDLGKLSNKWLEIMGCGMVDPEVFKAVGIDPEVYTGYAFGMGIERIAMILQGVDDIRYYYQNDVRFLKQFA
;
A
#
# COMPACT_ATOMS: atom_id res chain seq x y z
N ARG A 1 -9.64 -0.87 8.19
CA ARG A 1 -9.97 -0.13 9.42
C ARG A 1 -10.11 1.36 9.09
N PRO A 2 -11.08 2.10 9.66
CA PRO A 2 -11.15 3.56 9.47
C PRO A 2 -9.83 4.22 9.86
N SER A 3 -9.36 5.14 9.02
CA SER A 3 -8.13 5.91 9.23
C SER A 3 -8.33 7.34 8.72
N PHE A 4 -7.28 8.15 8.67
CA PHE A 4 -7.33 9.53 8.18
C PHE A 4 -6.19 9.80 7.21
N PHE A 5 -6.54 10.17 5.97
CA PHE A 5 -5.61 10.71 4.99
C PHE A 5 -6.16 12.05 4.46
N PRO A 6 -5.37 13.14 4.41
CA PRO A 6 -5.89 14.47 4.06
C PRO A 6 -6.47 14.63 2.64
N PHE A 7 -6.27 13.63 1.78
CA PHE A 7 -6.69 13.63 0.38
C PHE A 7 -7.84 12.64 0.10
N THR A 8 -8.37 11.97 1.13
CA THR A 8 -9.53 11.08 1.02
C THR A 8 -10.51 11.22 2.18
N GLU A 9 -11.81 11.19 1.90
CA GLU A 9 -12.89 11.16 2.90
C GLU A 9 -14.13 10.43 2.34
N PRO A 10 -14.57 9.29 2.93
CA PRO A 10 -13.96 8.58 4.06
C PRO A 10 -12.65 7.86 3.70
N SER A 11 -11.78 7.72 4.72
CA SER A 11 -10.46 7.10 4.66
C SER A 11 -10.38 5.75 5.40
N PHE A 12 -9.60 4.81 4.87
CA PHE A 12 -9.42 3.46 5.41
C PHE A 12 -7.99 2.94 5.22
N GLU A 13 -7.51 2.17 6.20
CA GLU A 13 -6.38 1.24 6.05
C GLU A 13 -6.90 -0.15 5.68
N MET A 14 -6.21 -0.84 4.78
CA MET A 14 -6.52 -2.22 4.41
C MET A 14 -5.49 -3.17 5.00
N ASP A 15 -6.00 -4.12 5.79
CA ASP A 15 -5.20 -5.18 6.38
C ASP A 15 -5.43 -6.49 5.60
N PHE A 16 -4.38 -7.29 5.46
CA PHE A 16 -4.41 -8.62 4.85
C PHE A 16 -4.09 -9.69 5.89
N PHE A 17 -4.76 -10.83 5.79
CA PHE A 17 -4.54 -12.00 6.63
C PHE A 17 -4.30 -13.21 5.74
N SER A 18 -3.21 -13.94 5.99
CA SER A 18 -2.92 -15.20 5.31
C SER A 18 -2.26 -16.20 6.26
N PRO A 19 -2.60 -17.50 6.15
CA PRO A 19 -1.93 -18.56 6.89
C PRO A 19 -0.52 -18.86 6.35
N ASP A 20 -0.16 -18.35 5.17
CA ASP A 20 1.05 -18.73 4.44
C ASP A 20 1.94 -17.51 4.15
N LEU A 21 2.50 -16.91 5.20
CA LEU A 21 3.42 -15.76 5.14
C LEU A 21 4.67 -15.97 6.05
N GLY A 22 5.04 -17.23 6.29
CA GLY A 22 6.14 -17.60 7.17
C GLY A 22 5.97 -17.04 8.59
N LYS A 23 6.91 -16.18 9.03
CA LYS A 23 6.86 -15.57 10.38
C LYS A 23 5.65 -14.65 10.63
N LEU A 24 5.01 -14.21 9.55
CA LEU A 24 3.83 -13.35 9.57
C LEU A 24 2.52 -14.11 9.35
N SER A 25 2.58 -15.44 9.22
CA SER A 25 1.38 -16.29 9.10
C SER A 25 0.41 -16.08 10.26
N ASN A 26 -0.88 -16.12 9.92
CA ASN A 26 -2.01 -16.00 10.85
C ASN A 26 -2.03 -14.68 11.65
N LYS A 27 -1.57 -13.58 11.03
CA LYS A 27 -1.63 -12.23 11.60
C LYS A 27 -2.27 -11.27 10.61
N TRP A 28 -3.00 -10.28 11.13
CA TRP A 28 -3.43 -9.13 10.35
C TRP A 28 -2.24 -8.21 10.11
N LEU A 29 -1.98 -7.90 8.84
CA LEU A 29 -0.89 -7.03 8.43
C LEU A 29 -1.48 -5.86 7.64
N GLU A 30 -1.18 -4.63 8.05
CA GLU A 30 -1.48 -3.45 7.25
C GLU A 30 -0.66 -3.50 5.95
N ILE A 31 -1.33 -3.36 4.80
CA ILE A 31 -0.70 -3.42 3.47
C ILE A 31 -0.83 -2.11 2.69
N MET A 32 -1.93 -1.37 2.87
CA MET A 32 -2.19 -0.18 2.07
C MET A 32 -3.21 0.77 2.73
N GLY A 33 -3.17 2.03 2.33
CA GLY A 33 -4.22 3.01 2.60
C GLY A 33 -5.12 3.21 1.37
N CYS A 34 -6.40 3.48 1.59
CA CYS A 34 -7.36 3.80 0.55
C CYS A 34 -8.47 4.72 1.06
N GLY A 35 -9.25 5.28 0.15
CA GLY A 35 -10.42 6.08 0.49
C GLY A 35 -11.08 6.70 -0.73
N MET A 36 -12.21 7.37 -0.49
CA MET A 36 -12.87 8.18 -1.51
C MET A 36 -12.11 9.51 -1.64
N VAL A 37 -11.81 9.97 -2.86
CA VAL A 37 -11.06 11.22 -3.06
C VAL A 37 -11.83 12.40 -2.46
N ASP A 38 -11.15 13.23 -1.68
CA ASP A 38 -11.75 14.41 -1.06
C ASP A 38 -12.21 15.41 -2.17
N PRO A 39 -13.44 15.96 -2.08
CA PRO A 39 -13.94 16.94 -3.05
C PRO A 39 -13.02 18.16 -3.27
N GLU A 40 -12.28 18.61 -2.25
CA GLU A 40 -11.32 19.71 -2.38
C GLU A 40 -10.14 19.36 -3.28
N VAL A 41 -9.74 18.08 -3.34
CA VAL A 41 -8.72 17.59 -4.28
C VAL A 41 -9.22 17.71 -5.72
N PHE A 42 -10.47 17.37 -6.00
CA PHE A 42 -11.07 17.54 -7.33
C PHE A 42 -11.21 19.01 -7.71
N LYS A 43 -11.67 19.87 -6.80
CA LYS A 43 -11.75 21.32 -7.03
C LYS A 43 -10.39 21.91 -7.37
N ALA A 44 -9.32 21.48 -6.70
CA ALA A 44 -7.96 21.95 -6.94
C ALA A 44 -7.43 21.62 -8.36
N VAL A 45 -7.98 20.60 -9.03
CA VAL A 45 -7.61 20.20 -10.40
C VAL A 45 -8.69 20.50 -11.45
N GLY A 46 -9.74 21.25 -11.09
CA GLY A 46 -10.79 21.65 -12.01
C GLY A 46 -11.81 20.57 -12.37
N ILE A 47 -11.98 19.56 -11.51
CA ILE A 47 -13.00 18.51 -11.65
C ILE A 47 -14.18 18.84 -10.73
N ASP A 48 -15.40 18.78 -11.25
CA ASP A 48 -16.64 19.03 -10.48
C ASP A 48 -17.00 17.79 -9.62
N PRO A 49 -16.94 17.89 -8.27
CA PRO A 49 -17.22 16.76 -7.37
C PRO A 49 -18.70 16.38 -7.28
N GLU A 50 -19.63 17.22 -7.79
CA GLU A 50 -21.06 16.86 -7.86
C GLU A 50 -21.37 15.96 -9.05
N VAL A 51 -20.50 15.98 -10.07
CA VAL A 51 -20.63 15.16 -11.29
C VAL A 51 -19.75 13.92 -11.19
N TYR A 52 -18.55 14.06 -10.63
CA TYR A 52 -17.56 12.98 -10.58
C TYR A 52 -17.19 12.61 -9.14
N THR A 53 -17.10 11.29 -8.92
CA THR A 53 -16.55 10.70 -7.70
C THR A 53 -15.36 9.82 -8.06
N GLY A 54 -14.50 9.54 -7.08
CA GLY A 54 -13.35 8.67 -7.29
C GLY A 54 -12.84 8.07 -6.00
N TYR A 55 -12.01 7.05 -6.14
CA TYR A 55 -11.29 6.43 -5.03
C TYR A 55 -9.79 6.51 -5.29
N ALA A 56 -9.01 6.61 -4.23
CA ALA A 56 -7.56 6.60 -4.28
C ALA A 56 -7.03 5.53 -3.33
N PHE A 57 -5.85 5.01 -3.65
CA PHE A 57 -5.16 4.05 -2.82
C PHE A 57 -3.65 4.11 -3.02
N GLY A 58 -2.90 3.70 -2.00
CA GLY A 58 -1.44 3.72 -2.00
C GLY A 58 -0.86 2.53 -1.25
N MET A 59 0.16 1.90 -1.83
CA MET A 59 0.85 0.75 -1.27
C MET A 59 2.36 0.88 -1.44
N GLY A 60 3.13 0.39 -0.47
CA GLY A 60 4.59 0.29 -0.57
C GLY A 60 5.00 -0.98 -1.30
N ILE A 61 5.62 -0.86 -2.47
CA ILE A 61 6.03 -2.01 -3.28
C ILE A 61 7.05 -2.87 -2.52
N GLU A 62 8.01 -2.25 -1.84
CA GLU A 62 9.02 -2.95 -1.03
C GLU A 62 8.37 -3.75 0.09
N ARG A 63 7.34 -3.20 0.74
CA ARG A 63 6.62 -3.88 1.82
C ARG A 63 5.96 -5.16 1.31
N ILE A 64 5.29 -5.08 0.16
CA ILE A 64 4.64 -6.23 -0.46
C ILE A 64 5.70 -7.25 -0.90
N ALA A 65 6.77 -6.81 -1.55
CA ALA A 65 7.86 -7.69 -1.98
C ALA A 65 8.51 -8.42 -0.80
N MET A 66 8.77 -7.74 0.32
CA MET A 66 9.29 -8.37 1.55
C MET A 66 8.40 -9.48 2.06
N ILE A 67 7.09 -9.25 2.10
CA ILE A 67 6.12 -10.23 2.58
C ILE A 67 6.04 -11.43 1.65
N LEU A 68 5.93 -11.20 0.34
CA LEU A 68 5.78 -12.27 -0.65
C LEU A 68 7.05 -13.10 -0.83
N GLN A 69 8.21 -12.46 -0.77
CA GLN A 69 9.51 -13.11 -1.01
C GLN A 69 10.25 -13.50 0.27
N GLY A 70 9.67 -13.22 1.45
CA GLY A 70 10.29 -13.52 2.73
C GLY A 70 11.58 -12.73 3.01
N VAL A 71 11.76 -11.57 2.37
CA VAL A 71 12.94 -10.70 2.59
C VAL A 71 12.77 -9.96 3.91
N ASP A 72 13.74 -10.12 4.81
CA ASP A 72 13.70 -9.61 6.18
C ASP A 72 14.34 -8.22 6.34
N ASP A 73 15.12 -7.77 5.35
CA ASP A 73 15.81 -6.50 5.38
C ASP A 73 15.60 -5.70 4.08
N ILE A 74 14.97 -4.53 4.22
CA ILE A 74 14.68 -3.64 3.09
C ILE A 74 15.94 -3.12 2.38
N ARG A 75 17.09 -3.10 3.07
CA ARG A 75 18.36 -2.60 2.51
C ARG A 75 18.83 -3.41 1.31
N TYR A 76 18.46 -4.69 1.21
CA TYR A 76 18.84 -5.53 0.08
C TYR A 76 18.32 -4.99 -1.25
N TYR A 77 17.16 -4.31 -1.27
CA TYR A 77 16.63 -3.68 -2.48
C TYR A 77 17.46 -2.48 -2.97
N TYR A 78 18.18 -1.80 -2.08
CA TYR A 78 18.93 -0.58 -2.40
C TYR A 78 20.43 -0.83 -2.64
N GLN A 79 20.98 -1.93 -2.14
CA GLN A 79 22.41 -2.26 -2.27
C GLN A 79 22.82 -2.72 -3.66
N ASN A 80 21.86 -3.14 -4.51
CA ASN A 80 22.13 -3.68 -5.85
C ASN A 80 23.13 -4.85 -5.85
N ASP A 81 23.11 -5.68 -4.79
CA ASP A 81 23.99 -6.85 -4.71
C ASP A 81 23.55 -7.91 -5.73
N VAL A 82 24.44 -8.26 -6.66
CA VAL A 82 24.18 -9.26 -7.70
C VAL A 82 23.77 -10.62 -7.10
N ARG A 83 24.26 -10.97 -5.91
CA ARG A 83 23.89 -12.22 -5.22
C ARG A 83 22.43 -12.21 -4.78
N PHE A 84 21.90 -11.05 -4.38
CA PHE A 84 20.49 -10.87 -4.05
C PHE A 84 19.65 -10.88 -5.32
N LEU A 85 20.01 -10.08 -6.33
CA LEU A 85 19.26 -9.96 -7.58
C LEU A 85 19.11 -11.29 -8.33
N LYS A 86 20.12 -12.16 -8.29
CA LYS A 86 20.08 -13.49 -8.90
C LYS A 86 19.01 -14.43 -8.34
N GLN A 87 18.43 -14.15 -7.17
CA GLN A 87 17.38 -14.98 -6.57
C GLN A 87 16.01 -14.78 -7.26
N PHE A 88 15.86 -13.71 -8.06
CA PHE A 88 14.60 -13.32 -8.70
C PHE A 88 14.67 -13.33 -10.24
N ALA A 89 15.74 -13.89 -10.81
CA ALA A 89 15.99 -13.96 -12.24
C ALA A 89 15.52 -15.28 -12.87
#